data_AF-A0A098EPU6-F1
#
_entry.id   AF-A0A098EPU6-F1
#
_cell.length_a   1.000
_cell.length_b   1.000
_cell.length_c   1.000
_cell.angle_alpha   90.00
_cell.angle_beta   90.00
_cell.angle_gamma   90.00
#
_symmetry.space_group_name_H-M   'P 1'
#
loop_
_entity.id
_entity.type
_entity.pdbx_description
1 polymer ?
#
loop_
_entity_poly.entity_id
_entity_poly.type
_entity_poly.pdbx_seq_one_letter_code
_entity_poly.pdbx_strand_id
1 'polypeptide(L)'
;MKKRLVGVFISMLLLVIVGLVFFIQFKPAGSTSSQSSHTSLLQERVVEISELATLEYEYSKAMINRDDKKIPLTDIRFAETIKLVEYKGYLKAGSDLSKVEITDDEEANQVTVKVPKAKILDNVVELKDMKIEDVKGNIFSDPPTQKIIDDIYAESKKFEEEKIGQGFLKEADERTEKVLKSFLKVDEEDEIIIEFY
;
A
#
# COMPACT_ATOMS: atom_id res chain seq x y z
N MET A 1 33.35 46.88 -57.21
CA MET A 1 32.50 46.67 -56.00
C MET A 1 31.81 45.29 -55.96
N LYS A 2 31.28 44.76 -57.08
CA LYS A 2 30.55 43.46 -57.12
C LYS A 2 31.33 42.24 -56.56
N LYS A 3 32.65 42.13 -56.80
CA LYS A 3 33.47 40.99 -56.33
C LYS A 3 33.63 40.91 -54.79
N ARG A 4 33.65 42.06 -54.09
CA ARG A 4 33.73 42.08 -52.62
C ARG A 4 32.41 41.70 -51.96
N LEU A 5 31.29 42.04 -52.60
CA LEU A 5 29.94 41.73 -52.14
C LEU A 5 29.64 40.22 -52.25
N VAL A 6 30.10 39.58 -53.33
CA VAL A 6 30.01 38.12 -53.51
C VAL A 6 30.84 37.36 -52.46
N GLY A 7 32.04 37.84 -52.12
CA GLY A 7 32.87 37.23 -51.08
C GLY A 7 32.24 37.28 -49.68
N VAL A 8 31.53 38.37 -49.36
CA VAL A 8 30.80 38.50 -48.08
C VAL A 8 29.61 37.55 -48.02
N PHE A 9 28.86 37.39 -49.12
CA PHE A 9 27.76 36.42 -49.19
C PHE A 9 28.24 34.97 -49.04
N ILE A 10 29.37 34.62 -49.67
CA ILE A 10 29.96 33.27 -49.55
C ILE A 10 30.41 33.01 -48.11
N SER A 11 31.05 33.99 -47.46
CA SER A 11 31.47 33.88 -46.05
C SER A 11 30.28 33.72 -45.10
N MET A 12 29.20 34.48 -45.32
CA MET A 12 27.97 34.38 -44.54
C MET A 12 27.28 33.03 -44.71
N LEU A 13 27.23 32.51 -45.94
CA LEU A 13 26.67 31.18 -46.22
C LEU A 13 27.47 30.08 -45.52
N LEU A 14 28.80 30.20 -45.49
CA LEU A 14 29.69 29.23 -44.85
C LEU A 14 29.52 29.24 -43.32
N LEU A 15 29.34 30.42 -42.71
CA LEU A 15 29.02 30.55 -41.29
C LEU A 15 27.68 29.92 -40.91
N VAL A 16 26.65 30.08 -41.76
CA VAL A 16 25.34 29.46 -41.53
C VAL A 16 25.44 27.94 -41.60
N ILE A 17 26.18 27.39 -42.58
CA ILE A 17 26.38 25.95 -42.72
C ILE A 17 27.14 25.39 -41.51
N VAL A 18 28.20 26.07 -41.04
CA VAL A 18 28.95 25.65 -39.85
C VAL A 18 28.08 25.68 -38.61
N GLY A 19 27.25 26.71 -38.43
CA GLY A 19 26.29 26.80 -37.33
C GLY A 19 25.25 25.67 -37.36
N LEU A 20 24.77 25.29 -38.55
CA LEU A 20 23.80 24.21 -38.74
C LEU A 20 24.42 22.83 -38.46
N VAL A 21 25.67 22.62 -38.88
CA VAL A 21 26.44 21.40 -38.55
C VAL A 21 26.68 21.31 -37.04
N PHE A 22 27.04 22.42 -36.40
CA PHE A 22 27.20 22.47 -34.94
C PHE A 22 25.87 22.19 -34.22
N PHE A 23 24.75 22.70 -34.72
CA PHE A 23 23.42 22.47 -34.14
C PHE A 23 22.95 21.02 -34.29
N ILE A 24 23.26 20.36 -35.40
CA ILE A 24 22.95 18.93 -35.61
C ILE A 24 23.83 18.03 -34.73
N GLN A 25 25.11 18.38 -34.56
CA GLN A 25 26.04 17.65 -33.68
C GLN A 25 25.77 17.91 -32.20
N PHE A 26 25.24 19.09 -31.87
CA PHE A 26 24.74 19.43 -30.54
C PHE A 26 23.36 18.79 -30.38
N LYS A 27 23.32 17.46 -30.31
CA LYS A 27 22.16 16.74 -29.78
C LYS A 27 21.88 17.38 -28.41
N PRO A 28 20.76 18.11 -28.21
CA PRO A 28 20.38 18.48 -26.86
C PRO A 28 20.33 17.15 -26.11
N ALA A 29 21.14 17.04 -25.06
CA ALA A 29 21.15 15.86 -24.21
C ALA A 29 19.76 15.76 -23.59
N GLY A 30 18.81 15.22 -24.35
CA GLY A 30 17.53 14.74 -23.85
C GLY A 30 17.92 13.69 -22.85
N SER A 31 17.80 14.05 -21.58
CA SER A 31 18.07 13.17 -20.45
C SER A 31 17.08 12.01 -20.53
N THR A 32 17.43 10.98 -21.31
CA THR A 32 16.78 9.68 -21.21
C THR A 32 17.23 9.11 -19.89
N SER A 33 16.48 9.44 -18.84
CA SER A 33 16.55 8.78 -17.55
C SER A 33 16.16 7.33 -17.78
N SER A 34 17.12 6.47 -18.12
CA SER A 34 16.92 5.02 -18.10
C SER A 34 16.91 4.61 -16.63
N GLN A 35 15.73 4.55 -16.04
CA GLN A 35 15.56 4.07 -14.69
C GLN A 35 15.73 2.54 -14.71
N SER A 36 16.93 2.07 -14.41
CA SER A 36 17.21 0.63 -14.25
C SER A 36 17.08 0.26 -12.78
N SER A 37 16.14 -0.62 -12.46
CA SER A 37 16.03 -1.23 -11.13
C SER A 37 16.90 -2.49 -11.08
N HIS A 38 17.78 -2.57 -10.09
CA HIS A 38 18.50 -3.80 -9.78
C HIS A 38 17.89 -4.42 -8.53
N THR A 39 17.49 -5.69 -8.63
CA THR A 39 16.96 -6.47 -7.50
C THR A 39 17.99 -7.51 -7.08
N SER A 40 18.26 -7.58 -5.78
CA SER A 40 19.13 -8.59 -5.19
C SER A 40 18.38 -9.25 -4.02
N LEU A 41 18.38 -10.58 -3.95
CA LEU A 41 17.82 -11.31 -2.82
C LEU A 41 18.79 -11.21 -1.64
N LEU A 42 18.38 -10.53 -0.58
CA LEU A 42 19.22 -10.33 0.61
C LEU A 42 19.10 -11.49 1.60
N GLN A 43 17.88 -12.04 1.76
CA GLN A 43 17.59 -13.09 2.72
C GLN A 43 16.33 -13.85 2.31
N GLU A 44 16.33 -15.15 2.52
CA GLU A 44 15.18 -16.04 2.33
C GLU A 44 15.08 -16.99 3.53
N ARG A 45 13.88 -17.15 4.09
CA ARG A 45 13.61 -18.08 5.18
C ARG A 45 12.16 -18.54 5.09
N VAL A 46 11.95 -19.84 5.34
CA VAL A 46 10.63 -20.41 5.62
C VAL A 46 10.40 -20.38 7.13
N VAL A 47 9.24 -19.87 7.55
CA VAL A 47 8.82 -19.82 8.95
C VAL A 47 7.52 -20.59 9.11
N GLU A 48 7.40 -21.32 10.22
CA GLU A 48 6.16 -21.98 10.61
C GLU A 48 5.16 -20.94 11.13
N ILE A 49 3.89 -21.07 10.73
CA ILE A 49 2.80 -20.21 11.15
C ILE A 49 1.62 -21.10 11.54
N SER A 50 1.07 -20.84 12.72
CA SER A 50 -0.08 -21.55 13.27
C SER A 50 -1.13 -20.54 13.68
N GLU A 51 -1.78 -19.92 12.70
CA GLU A 51 -2.81 -18.90 12.90
C GLU A 51 -4.14 -19.35 12.31
N LEU A 52 -5.22 -19.21 13.10
CA LEU A 52 -6.59 -19.46 12.66
C LEU A 52 -7.28 -18.13 12.40
N ALA A 53 -7.19 -17.64 11.17
CA ALA A 53 -7.95 -16.47 10.71
C ALA A 53 -9.42 -16.85 10.52
N THR A 54 -10.30 -16.23 11.30
CA THR A 54 -11.75 -16.56 11.30
C THR A 54 -12.62 -15.39 10.92
N LEU A 55 -12.05 -14.19 10.80
CA LEU A 55 -12.76 -13.00 10.40
C LEU A 55 -11.89 -12.12 9.50
N GLU A 56 -12.46 -11.70 8.37
CA GLU A 56 -11.87 -10.76 7.44
C GLU A 56 -12.85 -9.63 7.15
N TYR A 57 -12.38 -8.40 7.21
CA TYR A 57 -13.13 -7.20 6.87
C TYR A 57 -12.45 -6.52 5.68
N GLU A 58 -13.05 -6.65 4.50
CA GLU A 58 -12.64 -5.91 3.31
C GLU A 58 -13.23 -4.50 3.30
N TYR A 59 -12.46 -3.53 2.82
CA TYR A 59 -12.89 -2.14 2.75
C TYR A 59 -12.39 -1.43 1.49
N SER A 60 -13.16 -0.41 1.11
CA SER A 60 -12.79 0.57 0.10
C SER A 60 -12.94 1.96 0.72
N LYS A 61 -11.88 2.76 0.71
CA LYS A 61 -11.85 4.12 1.27
C LYS A 61 -11.48 5.13 0.18
N ALA A 62 -11.95 6.35 0.38
CA ALA A 62 -11.57 7.51 -0.42
C ALA A 62 -11.07 8.61 0.52
N MET A 63 -9.97 9.26 0.16
CA MET A 63 -9.41 10.38 0.91
C MET A 63 -9.08 11.55 -0.02
N ILE A 64 -9.20 12.77 0.50
CA ILE A 64 -8.80 13.98 -0.22
C ILE A 64 -7.42 14.39 0.28
N ASN A 65 -6.42 14.32 -0.59
CA ASN A 65 -5.08 14.83 -0.30
C ASN A 65 -4.96 16.26 -0.84
N ARG A 66 -4.46 17.18 0.00
CA ARG A 66 -4.17 18.57 -0.39
C ARG A 66 -2.68 18.82 -0.26
N ASP A 67 -2.06 19.29 -1.33
CA ASP A 67 -0.66 19.70 -1.34
C ASP A 67 -0.54 21.21 -1.55
N ASP A 68 -0.02 21.90 -0.54
CA ASP A 68 0.27 23.32 -0.55
C ASP A 68 1.79 23.50 -0.73
N LYS A 69 2.25 23.68 -1.97
CA LYS A 69 3.66 24.01 -2.21
C LYS A 69 3.96 25.46 -1.78
N LYS A 70 4.67 25.62 -0.66
CA LYS A 70 5.23 26.91 -0.21
C LYS A 70 6.72 26.98 -0.57
N ILE A 71 7.14 28.01 -1.31
CA ILE A 71 8.57 28.30 -1.52
C ILE A 71 9.02 29.24 -0.40
N PRO A 72 10.08 28.93 0.37
CA PRO A 72 10.50 29.72 1.52
C PRO A 72 11.05 31.13 1.19
N LEU A 73 11.14 31.54 -0.09
CA LEU A 73 11.74 32.81 -0.50
C LEU A 73 10.77 33.87 -1.03
N THR A 74 9.50 33.56 -1.28
CA THR A 74 8.52 34.54 -1.78
C THR A 74 7.12 34.22 -1.25
N ASP A 75 6.41 35.23 -0.76
CA ASP A 75 5.04 35.19 -0.22
C ASP A 75 3.96 34.96 -1.30
N ILE A 76 4.30 34.16 -2.31
CA ILE A 76 3.44 33.80 -3.44
C ILE A 76 2.86 32.41 -3.16
N ARG A 77 1.56 32.34 -2.89
CA ARG A 77 0.81 31.09 -2.77
C ARG A 77 0.60 30.52 -4.17
N PHE A 78 1.40 29.54 -4.59
CA PHE A 78 1.15 28.80 -5.83
C PHE A 78 0.00 27.80 -5.66
N ALA A 79 -0.56 27.39 -6.81
CA ALA A 79 -1.81 26.63 -6.93
C ALA A 79 -1.92 25.43 -5.98
N GLU A 80 -2.99 25.41 -5.20
CA GLU A 80 -3.44 24.26 -4.40
C GLU A 80 -3.71 23.07 -5.34
N THR A 81 -3.04 21.94 -5.08
CA THR A 81 -3.35 20.69 -5.77
C THR A 81 -4.21 19.83 -4.85
N ILE A 82 -5.39 19.43 -5.34
CA ILE A 82 -6.33 18.56 -4.64
C ILE A 82 -6.42 17.25 -5.41
N LYS A 83 -6.12 16.14 -4.74
CA LYS A 83 -6.22 14.79 -5.29
C LYS A 83 -7.25 13.98 -4.52
N LEU A 84 -8.11 13.25 -5.23
CA LEU A 84 -8.95 12.21 -4.67
C LEU A 84 -8.18 10.90 -4.78
N VAL A 85 -7.96 10.23 -3.65
CA VAL A 85 -7.25 8.96 -3.58
C VAL A 85 -8.21 7.90 -3.09
N GLU A 86 -8.50 6.92 -3.94
CA GLU A 86 -9.30 5.76 -3.61
C GLU A 86 -8.40 4.55 -3.45
N TYR A 87 -8.62 3.75 -2.41
CA TYR A 87 -7.85 2.55 -2.17
C TYR A 87 -8.69 1.48 -1.48
N LYS A 88 -8.26 0.24 -1.64
CA LYS A 88 -8.85 -0.93 -0.97
C LYS A 88 -7.88 -1.49 0.05
N GLY A 89 -8.42 -2.26 0.98
CA GLY A 89 -7.63 -2.99 1.93
C GLY A 89 -8.49 -4.00 2.68
N TYR A 90 -7.85 -4.75 3.55
CA TYR A 90 -8.55 -5.69 4.42
C TYR A 90 -7.91 -5.73 5.80
N LEU A 91 -8.70 -6.12 6.79
CA LEU A 91 -8.29 -6.38 8.15
C LEU A 91 -8.64 -7.83 8.50
N LYS A 92 -7.67 -8.61 8.96
CA LYS A 92 -7.86 -10.01 9.39
C LYS A 92 -7.67 -10.15 10.88
N ALA A 93 -8.55 -10.90 11.52
CA ALA A 93 -8.44 -11.26 12.92
C ALA A 93 -8.65 -12.76 13.13
N GLY A 94 -8.06 -13.26 14.21
CA GLY A 94 -8.12 -14.66 14.55
C GLY A 94 -7.19 -15.01 15.72
N SER A 95 -7.11 -16.30 16.03
CA SER A 95 -6.38 -16.81 17.19
C SER A 95 -5.09 -17.53 16.79
N ASP A 96 -4.11 -17.52 17.68
CA ASP A 96 -2.83 -18.22 17.53
C ASP A 96 -3.00 -19.68 17.96
N LEU A 97 -3.06 -20.60 17.00
CA LEU A 97 -3.25 -22.02 17.25
C LEU A 97 -2.06 -22.67 17.96
N SER A 98 -0.86 -22.11 17.86
CA SER A 98 0.31 -22.66 18.55
C SER A 98 0.20 -22.61 20.07
N LYS A 99 -0.76 -21.85 20.59
CA LYS A 99 -1.02 -21.65 22.02
C LYS A 99 -2.37 -22.23 22.46
N VAL A 100 -3.01 -23.02 21.61
CA VAL A 100 -4.25 -23.71 21.99
C VAL A 100 -3.89 -24.90 22.88
N GLU A 101 -4.61 -25.03 23.98
CA GLU A 101 -4.49 -26.17 24.90
C GLU A 101 -5.78 -26.99 24.84
N ILE A 102 -5.66 -28.31 24.73
CA ILE A 102 -6.80 -29.24 24.69
C ILE A 102 -6.67 -30.17 25.89
N THR A 103 -7.75 -30.29 26.66
CA THR A 103 -7.88 -31.21 27.78
C THR A 103 -9.08 -32.09 27.51
N ASP A 104 -8.89 -33.40 27.64
CA ASP A 104 -9.94 -34.42 27.48
C ASP A 104 -10.23 -35.04 28.85
N ASP A 105 -11.49 -35.01 29.27
CA ASP A 105 -12.01 -35.64 30.48
C ASP A 105 -12.92 -36.80 30.08
N GLU A 106 -12.32 -37.99 29.98
CA GLU A 106 -13.01 -39.24 29.62
C GLU A 106 -14.08 -39.65 30.65
N GLU A 107 -13.97 -39.24 31.93
CA GLU A 107 -14.98 -39.58 32.95
C GLU A 107 -16.24 -38.72 32.79
N ALA A 108 -16.07 -37.47 32.32
CA ALA A 108 -17.13 -36.51 32.10
C ALA A 108 -17.65 -36.46 30.64
N ASN A 109 -17.04 -37.21 29.71
CA ASN A 109 -17.24 -37.08 28.25
C ASN A 109 -17.14 -35.61 27.79
N GLN A 110 -16.09 -34.91 28.24
CA GLN A 110 -15.94 -33.47 28.04
C GLN A 110 -14.56 -33.12 27.48
N VAL A 111 -14.55 -32.40 26.36
CA VAL A 111 -13.34 -31.85 25.76
C VAL A 111 -13.33 -30.34 25.96
N THR A 112 -12.31 -29.85 26.67
CA THR A 112 -12.08 -28.41 26.89
C THR A 112 -10.96 -27.92 25.99
N VAL A 113 -11.23 -26.88 25.21
CA VAL A 113 -10.25 -26.23 24.33
C VAL A 113 -10.05 -24.79 24.78
N LYS A 114 -8.86 -24.50 25.29
CA LYS A 114 -8.43 -23.15 25.65
C LYS A 114 -7.78 -22.47 24.48
N VAL A 115 -8.31 -21.31 24.10
CA VAL A 115 -7.91 -20.58 22.91
C VAL A 115 -7.46 -19.18 23.31
N PRO A 116 -6.29 -18.70 22.86
CA PRO A 116 -5.94 -17.30 23.09
C PRO A 116 -6.94 -16.38 22.39
N LYS A 117 -7.30 -15.29 23.04
CA LYS A 117 -8.14 -14.24 22.43
C LYS A 117 -7.61 -13.79 21.09
N ALA A 118 -8.54 -13.50 20.20
CA ALA A 118 -8.24 -13.06 18.86
C ALA A 118 -7.42 -11.77 18.87
N LYS A 119 -6.46 -11.69 17.96
CA LYS A 119 -5.64 -10.52 17.66
C LYS A 119 -5.79 -10.16 16.19
N ILE A 120 -5.35 -8.96 15.83
CA ILE A 120 -5.16 -8.62 14.42
C ILE A 120 -4.01 -9.48 13.89
N LEU A 121 -4.29 -10.22 12.81
CA LEU A 121 -3.31 -11.04 12.10
C LEU A 121 -2.70 -10.28 10.94
N ASP A 122 -3.51 -9.44 10.27
CA ASP A 122 -3.08 -8.69 9.11
C ASP A 122 -3.90 -7.41 8.94
N ASN A 123 -3.25 -6.33 8.51
CA ASN A 123 -3.87 -5.07 8.12
C ASN A 123 -3.17 -4.57 6.85
N VAL A 124 -3.82 -4.77 5.71
CA VAL A 124 -3.21 -4.54 4.40
C VAL A 124 -3.96 -3.46 3.65
N VAL A 125 -3.16 -2.63 2.99
CA VAL A 125 -3.61 -1.67 1.98
C VAL A 125 -3.14 -2.18 0.61
N GLU A 126 -4.09 -2.41 -0.30
CA GLU A 126 -3.79 -2.88 -1.65
C GLU A 126 -3.39 -1.72 -2.57
N LEU A 127 -2.14 -1.29 -2.47
CA LEU A 127 -1.61 -0.15 -3.25
C LEU A 127 -1.70 -0.37 -4.77
N LYS A 128 -1.72 -1.62 -5.24
CA LYS A 128 -1.86 -1.98 -6.66
C LYS A 128 -3.19 -1.48 -7.26
N ASP A 129 -4.24 -1.39 -6.44
CA ASP A 129 -5.59 -1.02 -6.86
C ASP A 129 -5.93 0.44 -6.51
N MET A 130 -4.94 1.19 -6.03
CA MET A 130 -5.10 2.59 -5.68
C MET A 130 -5.35 3.44 -6.93
N LYS A 131 -6.37 4.29 -6.87
CA LYS A 131 -6.69 5.28 -7.90
C LYS A 131 -6.43 6.68 -7.37
N ILE A 132 -5.84 7.50 -8.22
CA ILE A 132 -5.56 8.91 -7.90
C ILE A 132 -6.16 9.75 -9.02
N GLU A 133 -7.09 10.62 -8.65
CA GLU A 133 -7.75 11.55 -9.55
C GLU A 133 -7.41 12.98 -9.16
N ASP A 134 -6.95 13.78 -10.12
CA ASP A 134 -6.67 15.19 -9.90
C ASP A 134 -8.00 15.98 -9.93
N VAL A 135 -8.45 16.44 -8.76
CA VAL A 135 -9.69 17.22 -8.61
C VAL A 135 -9.46 18.71 -8.94
N LYS A 136 -8.26 19.21 -8.63
CA LYS A 136 -7.83 20.60 -8.91
C LYS A 136 -6.31 20.63 -9.00
N GLY A 137 -5.74 21.11 -10.11
CA GLY A 137 -4.29 21.13 -10.31
C GLY A 137 -3.91 20.85 -11.76
N ASN A 138 -2.60 20.80 -12.04
CA ASN A 138 -2.07 20.57 -13.39
C ASN A 138 -2.43 19.14 -13.87
N ILE A 139 -2.81 19.00 -15.15
CA ILE A 139 -3.27 17.76 -15.82
C ILE A 139 -2.18 16.68 -16.03
N PHE A 140 -1.05 16.80 -15.34
CA PHE A 140 0.02 15.79 -15.38
C PHE A 140 0.01 15.05 -14.06
N SER A 141 -0.57 13.84 -14.06
CA SER A 141 -0.70 13.00 -12.89
C SER A 141 0.67 12.54 -12.41
N ASP A 142 1.22 13.21 -11.40
CA ASP A 142 2.40 12.73 -10.71
C ASP A 142 2.09 11.35 -10.06
N PRO A 143 3.00 10.37 -10.13
CA PRO A 143 2.85 9.11 -9.39
C PRO A 143 2.60 9.40 -7.90
N PRO A 144 1.95 8.47 -7.17
CA PRO A 144 1.72 8.63 -5.74
C PRO A 144 3.00 9.08 -5.05
N THR A 145 2.94 10.24 -4.41
CA THR A 145 4.05 10.70 -3.59
C THR A 145 4.14 9.79 -2.37
N GLN A 146 5.37 9.55 -1.87
CA GLN A 146 5.59 8.78 -0.64
C GLN A 146 4.68 9.27 0.50
N LYS A 147 4.44 10.58 0.58
CA LYS A 147 3.52 11.21 1.52
C LYS A 147 2.08 10.69 1.45
N ILE A 148 1.53 10.48 0.25
CA ILE A 148 0.18 9.92 0.08
C ILE A 148 0.13 8.49 0.63
N ILE A 149 1.17 7.70 0.35
CA ILE A 149 1.28 6.32 0.85
C ILE A 149 1.37 6.32 2.37
N ASP A 150 2.20 7.20 2.96
CA ASP A 150 2.35 7.35 4.40
C ASP A 150 1.04 7.76 5.08
N ASP A 151 0.29 8.69 4.48
CA ASP A 151 -1.02 9.15 4.96
C ASP A 151 -2.03 7.98 4.95
N ILE A 152 -2.04 7.15 3.90
CA ILE A 152 -2.90 5.96 3.80
C ILE A 152 -2.56 4.95 4.91
N TYR A 153 -1.28 4.67 5.14
CA TYR A 153 -0.88 3.75 6.22
C TYR A 153 -1.23 4.29 7.61
N ALA A 154 -1.10 5.61 7.83
CA ALA A 154 -1.54 6.22 9.07
C ALA A 154 -3.05 6.10 9.29
N GLU A 155 -3.84 6.27 8.24
CA GLU A 155 -5.31 6.10 8.27
C GLU A 155 -5.73 4.63 8.45
N SER A 156 -5.01 3.69 7.82
CA SER A 156 -5.22 2.25 8.00
C SER A 156 -4.98 1.79 9.44
N LYS A 157 -3.97 2.34 10.13
CA LYS A 157 -3.76 2.09 11.56
C LYS A 157 -4.87 2.64 12.45
N LYS A 158 -5.33 3.87 12.18
CA LYS A 158 -6.47 4.46 12.92
C LYS A 158 -7.75 3.64 12.74
N PHE A 159 -7.96 3.14 11.52
CA PHE A 159 -9.12 2.31 11.20
C PHE A 159 -9.10 0.97 11.91
N GLU A 160 -7.92 0.34 12.05
CA GLU A 160 -7.75 -0.87 12.85
C GLU A 160 -8.18 -0.63 14.30
N GLU A 161 -7.68 0.42 14.94
CA GLU A 161 -8.06 0.78 16.32
C GLU A 161 -9.56 1.08 16.46
N GLU A 162 -10.15 1.76 15.46
CA GLU A 162 -11.59 2.01 15.40
C GLU A 162 -12.37 0.68 15.36
N LYS A 163 -11.95 -0.27 14.52
CA LYS A 163 -12.61 -1.58 14.39
C LYS A 163 -12.44 -2.44 15.64
N ILE A 164 -11.27 -2.43 16.25
CA ILE A 164 -11.04 -3.06 17.56
C ILE A 164 -12.03 -2.47 18.59
N GLY A 165 -12.15 -1.14 18.66
CA GLY A 165 -13.10 -0.46 19.53
C GLY A 165 -14.57 -0.78 19.24
N GLN A 166 -14.90 -1.14 18.00
CA GLN A 166 -16.24 -1.60 17.56
C GLN A 166 -16.51 -3.08 17.86
N GLY A 167 -15.55 -3.81 18.44
CA GLY A 167 -15.73 -5.21 18.84
C GLY A 167 -15.29 -6.23 17.79
N PHE A 168 -14.47 -5.83 16.81
CA PHE A 168 -14.00 -6.73 15.74
C PHE A 168 -13.30 -8.00 16.27
N LEU A 169 -12.45 -7.87 17.30
CA LEU A 169 -11.78 -9.02 17.92
C LEU A 169 -12.75 -9.96 18.65
N LYS A 170 -13.79 -9.40 19.28
CA LYS A 170 -14.83 -10.20 19.93
C LYS A 170 -15.61 -11.00 18.89
N GLU A 171 -15.94 -10.39 17.75
CA GLU A 171 -16.59 -11.15 16.66
C GLU A 171 -15.66 -12.25 16.16
N ALA A 172 -14.35 -12.00 16.04
CA ALA A 172 -13.39 -13.03 15.65
C ALA A 172 -13.35 -14.20 16.66
N ASP A 173 -13.39 -13.94 17.98
CA ASP A 173 -13.53 -14.99 19.01
C ASP A 173 -14.80 -15.83 18.78
N GLU A 174 -15.95 -15.18 18.56
CA GLU A 174 -17.22 -15.87 18.31
C GLU A 174 -17.19 -16.73 17.01
N ARG A 175 -16.46 -16.29 15.98
CA ARG A 175 -16.24 -17.08 14.76
C ARG A 175 -15.31 -18.24 15.02
N THR A 176 -14.22 -18.03 15.75
CA THR A 176 -13.27 -19.07 16.17
C THR A 176 -13.98 -20.17 16.94
N GLU A 177 -14.83 -19.82 17.91
CA GLU A 177 -15.63 -20.78 18.67
C GLU A 177 -16.51 -21.65 17.75
N LYS A 178 -17.25 -21.02 16.83
CA LYS A 178 -18.11 -21.73 15.88
C LYS A 178 -17.32 -22.69 14.99
N VAL A 179 -16.18 -22.23 14.49
CA VAL A 179 -15.28 -23.03 13.66
C VAL A 179 -14.78 -24.23 14.46
N LEU A 180 -14.22 -24.03 15.64
CA LEU A 180 -13.70 -25.12 16.48
C LEU A 180 -14.79 -26.12 16.87
N LYS A 181 -15.97 -25.65 17.30
CA LYS A 181 -17.11 -26.53 17.59
C LYS A 181 -17.58 -27.31 16.36
N SER A 182 -17.48 -26.75 15.16
CA SER A 182 -17.83 -27.47 13.93
C SER A 182 -16.79 -28.50 13.52
N PHE A 183 -15.50 -28.25 13.79
CA PHE A 183 -14.41 -29.16 13.45
C PHE A 183 -14.27 -30.32 14.44
N LEU A 184 -14.51 -30.06 15.73
CA LEU A 184 -14.35 -31.06 16.79
C LEU A 184 -15.58 -31.96 16.96
N LYS A 185 -16.75 -31.55 16.45
CA LYS A 185 -17.94 -32.41 16.39
C LYS A 185 -17.78 -33.51 15.33
N VAL A 186 -17.10 -34.59 15.70
CA VAL A 186 -17.03 -35.82 14.91
C VAL A 186 -17.79 -36.97 15.61
N ASP A 187 -18.01 -36.90 16.92
CA ASP A 187 -18.90 -37.81 17.68
C ASP A 187 -20.01 -37.04 18.42
N GLU A 188 -21.20 -37.64 18.53
CA GLU A 188 -22.42 -37.00 19.08
C GLU A 188 -22.45 -36.93 20.62
N GLU A 189 -21.53 -37.62 21.31
CA GLU A 189 -21.59 -37.86 22.76
C GLU A 189 -20.75 -36.90 23.62
N ASP A 190 -19.77 -36.19 23.04
CA ASP A 190 -18.84 -35.34 23.81
C ASP A 190 -19.30 -33.88 23.90
N GLU A 191 -19.28 -33.33 25.13
CA GLU A 191 -19.50 -31.91 25.37
C GLU A 191 -18.22 -31.12 25.06
N ILE A 192 -18.27 -30.24 24.04
CA ILE A 192 -17.13 -29.37 23.68
C ILE A 192 -17.28 -27.99 24.32
N ILE A 193 -16.37 -27.67 25.24
CA ILE A 193 -16.25 -26.36 25.88
C ILE A 193 -15.08 -25.60 25.27
N ILE A 194 -15.34 -24.38 24.78
CA ILE A 194 -14.30 -23.47 24.28
C ILE A 194 -14.15 -22.32 25.27
N GLU A 195 -12.93 -22.10 25.76
CA GLU A 195 -12.61 -21.03 26.70
C GLU A 195 -11.57 -20.07 26.10
N PHE A 196 -11.89 -18.78 26.05
CA PHE A 196 -10.97 -17.75 25.59
C PHE A 196 -10.18 -17.13 26.74
N TYR A 197 -8.87 -16.99 26.59
CA TYR A 197 -7.97 -16.37 27.58
C TYR A 197 -7.22 -15.16 27.03
#